data_AF-A0A1Y1Y2S0-F1
#
_entry.id   AF-A0A1Y1Y2S0-F1
#
_cell.length_a   1.000
_cell.length_b   1.000
_cell.length_c   1.000
_cell.angle_alpha   90.00
_cell.angle_beta   90.00
_cell.angle_gamma   90.00
#
_symmetry.space_group_name_H-M   'P 1'
#
loop_
_entity.id
_entity.type
_entity.pdbx_description
1 polymer ?
#
loop_
_entity_poly.entity_id
_entity_poly.type
_entity_poly.pdbx_seq_one_letter_code
_entity_poly.pdbx_strand_id
1 'polypeptide(L)'
;MNSLRIITKPLLRKPALNLGATRGLRSLGQPSPETHPYLMKEDEITPGISKVEYELRRTKLITSLPEKSKVILFGHRLRYMSHKIFYPFHQNTDFLYLTGLSWIQLMVRISWPRAYEVTPNSL
;
A
#
# COMPACT_ATOMS: atom_id res chain seq x y z
N MET A 1 35.29 -15.15 34.18
CA MET A 1 34.87 -16.18 33.20
C MET A 1 33.42 -16.53 33.49
N ASN A 2 32.50 -15.73 32.96
CA ASN A 2 31.06 -15.88 33.22
C ASN A 2 30.37 -16.43 31.98
N SER A 3 30.02 -17.70 32.05
CA SER A 3 29.07 -18.36 31.16
C SER A 3 27.67 -17.82 31.46
N LEU A 4 27.10 -17.01 30.57
CA LEU A 4 25.66 -16.73 30.55
C LEU A 4 25.13 -17.01 29.15
N ARG A 5 24.23 -18.00 29.11
CA ARG A 5 23.57 -18.54 27.92
C ARG A 5 22.62 -17.48 27.34
N ILE A 6 22.78 -17.15 26.07
CA ILE A 6 21.84 -16.30 25.33
C ILE A 6 20.57 -17.12 25.10
N ILE A 7 19.55 -16.90 25.92
CA ILE A 7 18.21 -17.44 25.70
C ILE A 7 17.58 -16.63 24.57
N THR A 8 17.85 -17.00 23.32
CA THR A 8 17.05 -16.53 22.18
C THR A 8 15.67 -17.15 22.33
N LYS A 9 14.68 -16.39 22.82
CA LYS A 9 13.27 -16.79 22.64
C LYS A 9 13.00 -16.76 21.13
N PRO A 10 12.72 -17.90 20.47
CA PRO A 10 12.24 -17.84 19.10
C PRO A 10 10.84 -17.22 19.19
N LEU A 11 10.71 -15.97 18.76
CA LEU A 11 9.39 -15.45 18.42
C LEU A 11 8.86 -16.41 17.35
N LEU A 12 7.90 -17.24 17.75
CA LEU A 12 7.17 -18.13 16.85
C LEU A 12 6.77 -17.29 15.64
N ARG A 13 7.48 -17.47 14.52
CA ARG A 13 6.94 -17.16 13.21
C ARG A 13 5.70 -18.01 13.14
N LYS A 14 4.53 -17.39 13.37
CA LYS A 14 3.27 -17.99 12.96
C LYS A 14 3.53 -18.45 11.52
N PRO A 15 3.37 -19.75 11.20
CA PRO A 15 3.53 -20.18 9.83
C PRO A 15 2.64 -19.25 9.02
N ALA A 16 3.24 -18.62 8.00
CA ALA A 16 2.48 -17.92 7.00
C ALA A 16 1.35 -18.88 6.65
N LEU A 17 0.11 -18.48 6.95
CA LEU A 17 -1.05 -19.20 6.46
C LEU A 17 -0.77 -19.33 4.97
N ASN A 18 -0.45 -20.56 4.55
CA ASN A 18 -0.55 -21.00 3.18
C ASN A 18 -2.03 -20.88 2.88
N LEU A 19 -2.46 -19.65 2.62
CA LEU A 19 -3.68 -19.40 1.93
C LEU A 19 -3.32 -19.82 0.52
N GLY A 20 -3.50 -21.12 0.26
CA GLY A 20 -3.78 -21.67 -1.05
C GLY A 20 -5.02 -20.96 -1.55
N ALA A 21 -4.83 -19.71 -1.95
CA ALA A 21 -5.78 -18.92 -2.64
C ALA A 21 -5.56 -19.26 -4.11
N THR A 22 -6.04 -20.43 -4.52
CA THR A 22 -6.71 -20.53 -5.82
C THR A 22 -8.00 -19.69 -5.73
N ARG A 23 -7.85 -18.41 -5.42
CA ARG A 23 -8.93 -17.43 -5.48
C ARG A 23 -9.01 -17.12 -6.96
N GLY A 24 -10.01 -17.69 -7.64
CA GLY A 24 -10.30 -17.36 -9.03
C GLY A 24 -10.09 -15.87 -9.24
N LEU A 25 -9.20 -15.55 -10.18
CA LEU A 25 -8.66 -14.23 -10.50
C LEU A 25 -9.76 -13.18 -10.30
N ARG A 26 -9.83 -12.59 -9.11
CA ARG A 26 -10.89 -11.64 -8.81
C ARG A 26 -10.53 -10.44 -9.65
N SER A 27 -11.25 -10.24 -10.75
CA SER A 27 -11.11 -9.04 -11.58
C SER A 27 -11.37 -7.86 -10.67
N LEU A 28 -10.28 -7.25 -10.21
CA LEU A 28 -10.27 -6.14 -9.29
C LEU A 28 -10.64 -4.83 -10.03
N GLY A 29 -11.35 -4.89 -11.16
CA GLY A 29 -11.68 -3.71 -11.98
C GLY A 29 -10.48 -2.88 -12.48
N GLN A 30 -9.27 -3.22 -12.04
CA GLN A 30 -7.99 -2.60 -12.32
C GLN A 30 -7.09 -3.66 -12.96
N PRO A 31 -6.25 -3.27 -13.92
CA PRO A 31 -5.26 -4.17 -14.48
C PRO A 31 -4.30 -4.61 -13.38
N SER A 32 -4.03 -5.91 -13.36
CA SER A 32 -3.02 -6.55 -12.53
C SER A 32 -2.02 -7.27 -13.43
N PRO A 33 -0.80 -7.56 -12.96
CA PRO A 33 0.19 -8.29 -13.75
C PRO A 33 -0.33 -9.67 -14.23
N GLU A 34 -1.18 -10.30 -13.41
CA GLU A 34 -1.80 -11.59 -13.73
C GLU A 34 -2.90 -11.48 -14.79
N THR A 35 -3.62 -10.35 -14.86
CA THR A 35 -4.71 -10.14 -15.84
C THR A 35 -4.19 -9.52 -17.14
N HIS A 36 -3.18 -8.65 -17.06
CA HIS A 36 -2.65 -7.85 -18.17
C HIS A 36 -1.11 -7.82 -18.13
N PRO A 37 -0.44 -8.96 -18.39
CA PRO A 37 1.03 -9.05 -18.29
C PRO A 37 1.76 -8.17 -19.32
N TYR A 38 1.11 -7.84 -20.43
CA TYR A 38 1.65 -6.93 -21.45
C TYR A 38 1.59 -5.45 -21.02
N LEU A 39 0.74 -5.11 -20.05
CA LEU A 39 0.55 -3.74 -19.57
C LEU A 39 1.36 -3.46 -18.30
N MET A 40 1.58 -4.47 -17.46
CA MET A 40 2.17 -4.31 -16.12
C MET A 40 3.06 -5.50 -15.74
N LYS A 41 4.19 -5.19 -15.11
CA LYS A 41 5.12 -6.18 -14.54
C LYS A 41 4.71 -6.59 -13.13
N GLU A 42 5.17 -7.74 -12.64
CA GLU A 42 4.78 -8.34 -11.34
C GLU A 42 4.98 -7.42 -10.11
N ASP A 43 5.93 -6.48 -10.19
CA ASP A 43 6.27 -5.54 -9.11
C ASP A 43 5.59 -4.16 -9.22
N GLU A 44 4.77 -3.96 -10.25
CA GLU A 44 4.07 -2.70 -10.52
C GLU A 44 2.65 -2.71 -9.94
N ILE A 45 2.26 -1.61 -9.26
CA ILE A 45 0.88 -1.40 -8.77
C ILE A 45 0.05 -0.66 -9.83
N THR A 46 0.70 0.19 -10.61
CA THR A 46 0.13 0.97 -11.70
C THR A 46 1.12 0.90 -12.86
N PRO A 47 0.69 0.92 -14.14
CA PRO A 47 1.61 0.78 -15.26
C PRO A 47 2.81 1.73 -15.13
N GLY A 48 4.02 1.18 -15.04
CA GLY A 48 5.26 1.95 -14.91
C GLY A 48 5.58 2.49 -13.50
N ILE A 49 4.77 2.20 -12.46
CA ILE A 49 5.03 2.63 -11.07
C ILE A 49 5.08 1.40 -10.15
N SER A 50 6.26 1.21 -9.52
CA SER A 50 6.52 0.08 -8.61
C SER A 50 5.90 0.26 -7.23
N LYS A 51 5.72 -0.85 -6.51
CA LYS A 51 5.32 -0.85 -5.09
C LYS A 51 6.25 0.00 -4.21
N VAL A 52 7.56 -0.09 -4.47
CA VAL A 52 8.61 0.62 -3.74
C VAL A 52 8.50 2.13 -3.90
N GLU A 53 8.12 2.61 -5.09
CA GLU A 53 7.96 4.03 -5.34
C GLU A 53 6.81 4.62 -4.50
N TYR A 54 5.67 3.93 -4.42
CA TYR A 54 4.56 4.36 -3.57
C TYR A 54 4.95 4.37 -2.09
N GLU A 55 5.74 3.39 -1.65
CA GLU A 55 6.27 3.38 -0.28
C GLU A 55 7.18 4.58 -0.03
N LEU A 56 8.11 4.87 -0.94
CA LEU A 56 9.00 6.02 -0.86
C LEU A 56 8.23 7.35 -0.84
N ARG A 57 7.17 7.49 -1.63
CA ARG A 57 6.28 8.67 -1.61
C ARG A 57 5.60 8.84 -0.24
N ARG A 58 5.09 7.76 0.35
CA ARG A 58 4.49 7.79 1.70
C ARG A 58 5.52 8.11 2.76
N THR A 59 6.72 7.53 2.67
CA THR A 59 7.82 7.81 3.58
C THR A 59 8.20 9.28 3.55
N LYS A 60 8.42 9.85 2.36
CA LYS A 60 8.71 11.29 2.20
C LYS A 60 7.64 12.18 2.86
N LEU A 61 6.36 11.86 2.64
CA LEU A 61 5.25 12.58 3.27
C LEU A 61 5.29 12.47 4.81
N ILE A 62 5.51 11.28 5.34
CA ILE A 62 5.58 11.03 6.79
C ILE A 62 6.78 11.75 7.41
N THR A 63 7.95 11.73 6.75
CA THR A 63 9.18 12.40 7.21
C THR A 63 9.04 13.92 7.25
N SER A 64 8.23 14.51 6.37
CA SER A 64 7.95 15.96 6.41
C SER A 64 7.02 16.38 7.56
N LEU A 65 6.37 15.44 8.24
CA LEU A 65 5.40 15.72 9.30
C LEU A 65 6.03 15.53 10.68
N PRO A 66 5.60 16.30 11.69
CA PRO A 66 6.08 16.13 13.05
C PRO A 66 5.69 14.75 13.60
N GLU A 67 6.44 14.30 14.61
CA GLU A 67 6.20 13.01 15.26
C GLU A 67 4.74 12.85 15.73
N LYS A 68 4.23 11.62 15.69
CA LYS A 68 2.85 11.25 16.07
C LYS A 68 1.74 11.86 15.19
N SER A 69 2.09 12.47 14.06
CA SER A 69 1.12 12.91 13.07
C SER A 69 0.42 11.73 12.38
N LYS A 70 -0.82 11.97 11.94
CA LYS A 70 -1.64 11.04 11.16
C LYS A 70 -2.17 11.75 9.93
N VAL A 71 -2.06 11.11 8.78
CA VAL A 71 -2.64 11.58 7.52
C VAL A 71 -3.84 10.71 7.18
N ILE A 72 -4.97 11.35 6.88
CA ILE A 72 -6.17 10.68 6.41
C ILE A 72 -6.43 11.18 5.00
N LEU A 73 -6.43 10.26 4.04
CA LEU A 73 -6.72 10.56 2.64
C LEU A 73 -8.09 10.01 2.29
N PHE A 74 -8.93 10.88 1.74
CA PHE A 74 -10.24 10.52 1.21
C PHE A 74 -10.16 10.32 -0.30
N GLY A 75 -10.66 9.18 -0.76
CA GLY A 75 -10.97 8.95 -2.16
C GLY A 75 -12.16 9.80 -2.61
N HIS A 76 -12.31 9.91 -3.92
CA HIS A 76 -13.37 10.67 -4.56
C HIS A 76 -14.67 9.84 -4.64
N ARG A 77 -15.80 10.53 -4.78
CA ARG A 77 -17.14 9.94 -4.84
C ARG A 77 -17.69 10.02 -6.26
N LEU A 78 -18.56 9.09 -6.65
CA LEU A 78 -19.30 9.20 -7.90
C LEU A 78 -20.08 10.52 -7.95
N ARG A 79 -19.87 11.29 -9.01
CA ARG A 79 -20.64 12.50 -9.30
C ARG A 79 -21.70 12.16 -10.33
N TYR A 80 -22.95 12.50 -10.00
CA TYR A 80 -24.10 12.31 -10.86
C TYR A 80 -24.40 13.62 -11.58
N MET A 81 -24.62 13.54 -12.88
CA MET A 81 -25.17 14.64 -13.68
C MET A 81 -26.68 14.73 -13.50
N SER A 82 -27.34 13.56 -13.45
CA SER A 82 -28.76 13.38 -13.15
C SER A 82 -28.97 11.98 -12.55
N HIS A 83 -30.18 11.66 -12.07
CA HIS A 83 -30.48 10.45 -11.29
C HIS A 83 -29.95 9.13 -11.89
N LYS A 84 -29.80 9.03 -13.22
CA LYS A 84 -29.31 7.82 -13.92
C LYS A 84 -28.06 8.03 -14.78
N ILE A 85 -27.50 9.25 -14.82
CA ILE A 85 -26.35 9.58 -15.69
C ILE A 85 -25.20 10.05 -14.80
N PHE A 86 -24.12 9.29 -14.79
CA PHE A 86 -22.90 9.60 -14.03
C PHE A 86 -21.85 10.26 -14.94
N TYR A 87 -21.06 11.16 -14.36
CA TYR A 87 -19.85 11.64 -15.01
C TYR A 87 -18.78 10.55 -14.99
N PRO A 88 -17.83 10.56 -15.95
CA PRO A 88 -16.63 9.74 -15.87
C PRO A 88 -15.95 9.91 -14.51
N PHE A 89 -15.58 8.81 -13.87
CA PHE A 89 -14.97 8.86 -12.55
C PHE A 89 -13.52 9.31 -12.65
N HIS A 90 -13.19 10.38 -11.91
CA HIS A 90 -11.82 10.84 -11.73
C HIS A 90 -11.49 10.83 -10.24
N GLN A 91 -10.49 10.01 -9.88
CA GLN A 91 -10.02 9.90 -8.50
C GLN A 91 -9.33 11.19 -8.06
N ASN A 92 -9.29 11.44 -6.74
CA ASN A 92 -8.46 12.49 -6.16
C ASN A 92 -6.97 12.24 -6.50
N THR A 93 -6.31 13.24 -7.08
CA THR A 93 -4.90 13.19 -7.49
C THR A 93 -3.97 12.81 -6.35
N ASP A 94 -4.16 13.38 -5.15
CA ASP A 94 -3.31 13.08 -3.99
C ASP A 94 -3.46 11.63 -3.53
N PHE A 95 -4.70 11.13 -3.55
CA PHE A 95 -4.99 9.75 -3.21
C PHE A 95 -4.35 8.79 -4.21
N LEU A 96 -4.49 9.07 -5.51
CA LEU A 96 -3.89 8.27 -6.58
C LEU A 96 -2.36 8.31 -6.52
N TYR A 97 -1.77 9.47 -6.24
CA TYR A 97 -0.32 9.65 -6.15
C TYR A 97 0.32 8.84 -5.01
N LEU A 98 -0.37 8.74 -3.88
CA LEU A 98 0.15 8.05 -2.68
C LEU A 98 -0.19 6.56 -2.64
N THR A 99 -1.24 6.12 -3.34
CA THR A 99 -1.75 4.75 -3.23
C THR A 99 -1.81 3.95 -4.53
N GLY A 100 -1.96 4.60 -5.69
CA GLY A 100 -2.19 3.94 -6.97
C GLY A 100 -3.61 3.37 -7.15
N LEU A 101 -4.52 3.65 -6.22
CA LEU A 101 -5.86 3.08 -6.22
C LEU A 101 -6.88 4.01 -6.89
N SER A 102 -7.57 3.52 -7.92
CA SER A 102 -8.58 4.26 -8.69
C SER A 102 -10.01 3.88 -8.34
N TRP A 103 -10.23 3.29 -7.16
CA TRP A 103 -11.53 2.83 -6.72
C TRP A 103 -12.29 3.90 -5.94
N ILE A 104 -13.62 3.83 -5.99
CA ILE A 104 -14.51 4.78 -5.33
C ILE A 104 -14.52 4.62 -3.80
N GLN A 105 -14.73 5.73 -3.09
CA GLN A 105 -15.08 5.74 -1.65
C GLN A 105 -14.08 4.97 -0.76
N LEU A 106 -12.79 5.03 -1.08
CA LEU A 106 -11.76 4.50 -0.20
C LEU A 106 -11.27 5.56 0.78
N MET A 107 -10.92 5.14 1.99
CA MET A 107 -10.21 5.95 2.97
C MET A 107 -8.93 5.23 3.37
N VAL A 108 -7.80 5.93 3.27
CA VAL A 108 -6.50 5.38 3.66
C VAL A 108 -5.92 6.22 4.78
N ARG A 109 -5.52 5.54 5.86
CA ARG A 109 -4.81 6.15 7.00
C ARG A 109 -3.32 5.84 6.89
N ILE A 110 -2.50 6.87 6.98
CA ILE A 110 -1.04 6.80 7.03
C ILE A 110 -0.60 7.39 8.38
N SER A 111 0.22 6.68 9.16
CA SER A 111 0.65 7.13 10.49
C SER A 111 2.06 6.68 10.85
N TRP A 112 2.75 7.51 11.65
CA TRP A 112 3.99 7.18 12.35
C TRP A 112 3.80 6.09 13.42
N PRO A 113 4.78 5.19 13.65
CA PRO A 113 5.63 4.48 12.70
C PRO A 113 4.95 3.19 12.22
N ARG A 114 4.89 2.99 10.90
CA ARG A 114 4.61 1.67 10.32
C ARG A 114 5.94 0.93 10.28
N ALA A 115 6.28 0.26 11.39
CA ALA A 115 7.57 -0.38 11.67
C ALA A 115 8.37 -0.82 10.44
N TYR A 116 9.38 -0.03 10.09
CA TYR A 116 10.62 -0.51 9.50
C TYR A 116 11.73 0.22 10.26
N GLU A 117 12.42 -0.52 11.14
CA GLU A 117 13.73 -0.05 11.60
C GLU A 117 14.65 -0.15 10.39
N VAL A 118 14.79 0.94 9.64
CA VAL A 118 16.02 1.14 8.88
C VAL A 118 17.04 1.47 9.95
N THR A 119 17.75 0.44 10.42
CA THR A 119 19.00 0.69 11.15
C THR A 119 19.86 1.52 10.19
N PRO A 120 20.22 2.76 10.55
CA PRO A 120 21.31 3.40 9.85
C PRO A 120 22.51 2.51 10.11
N ASN A 121 23.15 2.05 9.04
CA ASN A 121 24.38 1.26 9.14
C ASN A 121 25.26 1.82 10.25
N SER A 122 25.52 0.98 11.24
CA SER A 122 26.58 1.17 12.20
C SER A 122 27.89 1.06 11.43
N LEU A 123 28.62 2.18 11.37
CA LEU A 123 29.98 2.39 10.85
C LEU A 123 30.11 2.50 9.32
#